data_AF-A0AAX2AJ14-F1
#
_entry.id   AF-A0AAX2AJ14-F1
#
_cell.length_a   1.000
_cell.length_b   1.000
_cell.length_c   1.000
_cell.angle_alpha   90.00
_cell.angle_beta   90.00
_cell.angle_gamma   90.00
#
_symmetry.space_group_name_H-M   'P 1'
#
loop_
_entity.id
_entity.type
_entity.pdbx_description
1 polymer ?
#
loop_
_entity_poly.entity_id
_entity_poly.type
_entity_poly.pdbx_seq_one_letter_code
_entity_poly.pdbx_strand_id
1 'polypeptide(L)'
;MRLLVIFFFTMNLAFASVYYAKLEPINSYQIKASVSGKVIFSNDELEGKLANNSTVIELDSYVDRVDLEQTKNKLKSINNMISIEQRNFERLTKVSSKSEFEKDTQKIKVINLETSKADTLIKIANLEDSIKNKKLVEKSNYIYNINVKEGDYVTPGTLLYEAKDLSKGKLEIFIPIADIEDIKTKNIYIDDKKSDIKITKIYDVADSEHISSYKVEIHIKNPKKFSRLIKIEFK
;
A
#
# COMPACT_ATOMS: atom_id res chain seq x y z
N MET A 1 -54.65 8.19 41.11
CA MET A 1 -54.16 8.66 39.79
C MET A 1 -52.82 9.39 39.80
N ARG A 2 -52.44 10.18 40.82
CA ARG A 2 -51.15 10.91 40.83
C ARG A 2 -49.88 10.02 40.86
N LEU A 3 -49.92 8.86 41.51
CA LEU A 3 -48.79 7.92 41.55
C LEU A 3 -48.55 7.17 40.22
N LEU A 4 -49.60 6.95 39.43
CA LEU A 4 -49.50 6.27 38.12
C LEU A 4 -48.80 7.15 37.07
N VAL A 5 -48.94 8.47 37.15
CA VAL A 5 -48.27 9.42 36.24
C VAL A 5 -46.76 9.50 36.52
N ILE A 6 -46.35 9.39 37.79
CA ILE A 6 -44.93 9.36 38.18
C ILE A 6 -44.27 8.07 37.66
N PHE A 7 -44.98 6.93 37.71
CA PHE A 7 -44.48 5.65 37.19
C PHE A 7 -44.33 5.66 35.65
N PHE A 8 -45.22 6.35 34.94
CA PHE A 8 -45.10 6.53 33.49
C PHE A 8 -43.94 7.47 33.09
N PHE A 9 -43.57 8.44 33.96
CA PHE A 9 -42.45 9.34 33.70
C PHE A 9 -41.09 8.67 33.93
N THR A 10 -40.99 7.73 34.89
CA THR A 10 -39.77 6.93 35.11
C THR A 10 -39.50 5.88 34.03
N MET A 11 -40.48 5.60 33.17
CA MET A 11 -40.37 4.61 32.10
C MET A 11 -39.69 5.15 30.82
N ASN A 12 -39.43 6.46 30.76
CA ASN A 12 -38.55 7.08 29.76
C ASN A 12 -37.08 7.02 30.21
N LEU A 13 -36.64 5.87 30.72
CA LEU A 13 -35.20 5.60 30.82
C LEU A 13 -34.70 5.47 29.38
N ALA A 14 -34.04 6.52 28.90
CA ALA A 14 -33.44 6.58 27.58
C ALA A 14 -32.67 5.28 27.31
N PHE A 15 -33.17 4.48 26.37
CA PHE A 15 -32.50 3.26 25.94
C PHE A 15 -31.16 3.65 25.31
N ALA A 16 -30.09 3.47 26.07
CA ALA A 16 -28.74 3.64 25.58
C ALA A 16 -28.36 2.38 24.80
N SER A 17 -28.06 2.53 23.52
CA SER A 17 -27.52 1.41 22.73
C SER A 17 -26.05 1.25 23.09
N VAL A 18 -25.69 0.13 23.71
CA VAL A 18 -24.33 -0.17 24.18
C VAL A 18 -23.67 -1.17 23.24
N TYR A 19 -22.48 -0.82 22.77
CA TYR A 19 -21.64 -1.64 21.92
C TYR A 19 -20.25 -1.78 22.51
N TYR A 20 -19.56 -2.84 22.13
CA TYR A 20 -18.16 -3.04 22.49
C TYR A 20 -17.35 -3.27 21.22
N ALA A 21 -16.22 -2.58 21.11
CA ALA A 21 -15.30 -2.76 20.00
C ALA A 21 -13.86 -2.82 20.49
N LYS A 22 -13.05 -3.59 19.79
CA LYS A 22 -11.61 -3.58 20.00
C LYS A 22 -11.03 -2.33 19.34
N LEU A 23 -10.18 -1.62 20.07
CA LEU A 23 -9.45 -0.48 19.55
C LEU A 23 -8.31 -0.94 18.65
N GLU A 24 -8.50 -0.84 17.34
CA GLU A 24 -7.53 -1.28 16.35
C GLU A 24 -6.74 -0.09 15.78
N PRO A 25 -5.54 -0.32 15.23
CA PRO A 25 -4.87 0.67 14.38
C PRO A 25 -5.76 1.11 13.23
N ILE A 26 -5.62 2.36 12.80
CA ILE A 26 -6.43 2.89 11.70
C ILE A 26 -6.25 2.07 10.42
N ASN A 27 -5.00 1.74 10.11
CA ASN A 27 -4.63 0.91 8.97
C ASN A 27 -3.63 -0.15 9.41
N SER A 28 -3.78 -1.35 8.85
CA SER A 28 -2.79 -2.43 8.92
C SER A 28 -2.38 -2.79 7.51
N TYR A 29 -1.07 -2.87 7.27
CA TYR A 29 -0.47 -3.11 5.97
C TYR A 29 0.29 -4.43 5.99
N GLN A 30 0.04 -5.26 4.99
CA GLN A 30 0.82 -6.47 4.73
C GLN A 30 1.80 -6.15 3.61
N ILE A 31 3.07 -6.00 3.96
CA ILE A 31 4.10 -5.66 2.98
C ILE A 31 4.60 -6.95 2.36
N LYS A 32 4.43 -7.05 1.04
CA LYS A 32 4.77 -8.24 0.25
C LYS A 32 5.94 -7.93 -0.67
N ALA A 33 6.69 -8.97 -1.03
CA ALA A 33 7.77 -8.85 -2.00
C ALA A 33 7.20 -8.49 -3.37
N SER A 34 7.74 -7.44 -3.99
CA SER A 34 7.45 -7.10 -5.39
C SER A 34 8.33 -7.88 -6.37
N VAL A 35 9.48 -8.36 -5.90
CA VAL A 35 10.52 -9.02 -6.72
C VAL A 35 11.08 -10.25 -6.01
N SER A 36 11.61 -11.18 -6.80
CA SER A 36 12.30 -12.34 -6.27
C SER A 36 13.71 -11.97 -5.79
N GLY A 37 14.17 -12.66 -4.74
CA GLY A 37 15.54 -12.51 -4.28
C GLY A 37 15.84 -13.30 -3.02
N LYS A 38 17.12 -13.44 -2.71
CA LYS A 38 17.59 -13.90 -1.41
C LYS A 38 17.57 -12.73 -0.44
N VAL A 39 17.05 -12.91 0.76
CA VAL A 39 17.13 -11.92 1.84
C VAL A 39 18.58 -11.87 2.33
N ILE A 40 19.22 -10.70 2.20
CA ILE A 40 20.59 -10.45 2.69
C ILE A 40 20.60 -9.68 4.01
N PHE A 41 19.47 -9.10 4.38
CA PHE A 41 19.31 -8.37 5.62
C PHE A 41 17.85 -8.41 6.06
N SER A 42 17.63 -8.70 7.34
CA SER A 42 16.33 -8.61 8.00
C SER A 42 16.52 -8.00 9.38
N ASN A 43 15.82 -6.90 9.67
CA ASN A 43 15.98 -6.13 10.90
C ASN A 43 15.00 -6.58 11.99
N ASP A 44 15.25 -7.76 12.56
CA ASP A 44 14.45 -8.34 13.63
C ASP A 44 14.28 -7.43 14.85
N GLU A 45 15.23 -6.53 15.10
CA GLU A 45 15.17 -5.61 16.24
C GLU A 45 14.07 -4.56 16.13
N LEU A 46 13.52 -4.34 14.93
CA LEU A 46 12.40 -3.42 14.70
C LEU A 46 11.05 -4.02 15.08
N GLU A 47 10.96 -5.33 15.27
CA GLU A 47 9.71 -5.95 15.72
C GLU A 47 9.25 -5.33 17.04
N GLY A 48 8.00 -4.88 17.06
CA GLY A 48 7.43 -4.20 18.22
C GLY A 48 7.81 -2.72 18.36
N LYS A 49 8.45 -2.11 17.35
CA LYS A 49 8.90 -0.72 17.38
C LYS A 49 8.41 0.09 16.18
N LEU A 50 8.51 1.41 16.27
CA LEU A 50 8.31 2.31 15.13
C LEU A 50 9.54 2.26 14.22
N ALA A 51 9.31 2.18 12.90
CA ALA A 51 10.38 2.00 11.94
C ALA A 51 11.34 3.20 11.81
N ASN A 52 10.87 4.44 11.98
CA ASN A 52 11.69 5.66 11.97
C ASN A 52 12.66 5.77 10.75
N ASN A 53 12.15 5.50 9.55
CA ASN A 53 12.90 5.52 8.29
C ASN A 53 14.05 4.50 8.24
N SER A 54 13.90 3.39 8.95
CA SER A 54 14.87 2.29 8.97
C SER A 54 14.65 1.33 7.81
N THR A 55 15.74 0.70 7.37
CA THR A 55 15.66 -0.44 6.46
C THR A 55 15.13 -1.64 7.26
N VAL A 56 14.06 -2.26 6.79
CA VAL A 56 13.44 -3.42 7.42
C VAL A 56 14.00 -4.69 6.81
N ILE A 57 14.01 -4.77 5.48
CA ILE A 57 14.49 -5.93 4.71
C ILE A 57 15.29 -5.44 3.50
N GLU A 58 16.37 -6.16 3.18
CA GLU A 58 17.11 -6.00 1.94
C GLU A 58 17.28 -7.35 1.23
N LEU A 59 16.98 -7.37 -0.06
CA LEU A 59 17.17 -8.51 -0.95
C LEU A 59 18.42 -8.31 -1.80
N ASP A 60 19.06 -9.42 -2.17
CA ASP A 60 20.26 -9.39 -3.01
C ASP A 60 19.98 -8.77 -4.38
N SER A 61 20.65 -7.66 -4.67
CA SER A 61 20.56 -6.90 -5.92
C SER A 61 21.84 -6.94 -6.75
N TYR A 62 22.85 -7.75 -6.37
CA TYR A 62 24.16 -7.74 -7.02
C TYR A 62 24.06 -8.03 -8.52
N VAL A 63 23.42 -9.15 -8.91
CA VAL A 63 23.30 -9.56 -10.31
C VAL A 63 22.53 -8.52 -11.13
N ASP A 64 21.42 -7.99 -10.60
CA ASP A 64 20.61 -6.97 -11.28
C ASP A 64 21.42 -5.69 -11.54
N ARG A 65 22.26 -5.27 -10.57
CA ARG A 65 23.12 -4.08 -10.72
C ARG A 65 24.16 -4.28 -11.80
N VAL A 66 24.79 -5.46 -11.85
CA VAL A 66 25.74 -5.80 -12.92
C VAL A 66 25.04 -5.82 -14.27
N ASP A 67 23.85 -6.43 -14.39
CA ASP A 67 23.09 -6.45 -15.65
C ASP A 67 22.65 -5.03 -16.07
N LEU A 68 22.29 -4.17 -15.11
CA LEU A 68 21.94 -2.77 -15.38
C LEU A 68 23.12 -2.01 -15.98
N GLU A 69 24.31 -2.16 -15.40
CA GLU A 69 25.52 -1.53 -15.89
C GLU A 69 25.87 -2.00 -17.32
N GLN A 70 25.84 -3.30 -17.55
CA GLN A 70 26.11 -3.87 -18.88
C GLN A 70 25.07 -3.44 -19.91
N THR A 71 23.80 -3.37 -19.51
CA THR A 71 22.71 -2.92 -20.39
C THR A 71 22.86 -1.42 -20.72
N LYS A 72 23.31 -0.57 -19.79
CA LYS A 72 23.64 0.84 -20.05
C LYS A 72 24.82 0.98 -21.02
N ASN A 73 25.85 0.14 -20.88
CA ASN A 73 26.97 0.11 -21.83
C ASN A 73 26.51 -0.33 -23.23
N LYS A 74 25.64 -1.34 -23.32
CA LYS A 74 25.02 -1.77 -24.58
C LYS A 74 24.23 -0.63 -25.24
N LEU A 75 23.45 0.12 -24.46
CA LEU A 75 22.70 1.29 -24.97
C LEU A 75 23.63 2.35 -25.57
N LYS A 76 24.78 2.63 -24.92
CA LYS A 76 25.79 3.54 -25.45
C LYS A 76 26.33 3.07 -26.81
N SER A 77 26.63 1.78 -26.94
CA SER A 77 27.06 1.19 -28.21
C SER A 77 25.99 1.29 -29.30
N ILE A 78 24.72 1.01 -28.97
CA ILE A 78 23.60 1.14 -29.91
C ILE A 78 23.42 2.59 -30.38
N ASN A 79 23.50 3.56 -29.48
CA ASN A 79 23.41 4.98 -29.85
C ASN A 79 24.54 5.39 -30.82
N ASN A 80 25.75 4.89 -30.59
CA ASN A 80 26.87 5.12 -31.52
C ASN A 80 26.60 4.49 -32.89
N MET A 81 26.08 3.26 -32.94
CA MET A 81 25.71 2.59 -34.18
C MET A 81 24.62 3.37 -34.93
N ILE A 82 23.56 3.83 -34.24
CA ILE A 82 22.53 4.66 -34.86
C ILE A 82 23.15 5.91 -35.48
N SER A 83 24.03 6.62 -34.76
CA SER A 83 24.68 7.82 -35.29
C SER A 83 25.50 7.56 -36.56
N ILE A 84 26.22 6.44 -36.60
CA ILE A 84 27.01 6.02 -37.78
C ILE A 84 26.08 5.68 -38.95
N GLU A 85 25.09 4.81 -38.72
CA GLU A 85 24.18 4.35 -39.76
C GLU A 85 23.28 5.47 -40.31
N GLN A 86 22.88 6.41 -39.46
CA GLN A 86 22.14 7.61 -39.85
C GLN A 86 22.99 8.51 -40.76
N ARG A 87 24.26 8.75 -40.39
CA ARG A 87 25.18 9.52 -41.23
C ARG A 87 25.45 8.81 -42.57
N ASN A 88 25.52 7.48 -42.56
CA ASN A 88 25.67 6.68 -43.78
C ASN A 88 24.42 6.79 -44.67
N PHE A 89 23.22 6.72 -44.08
CA PHE A 89 21.97 6.94 -44.79
C PHE A 89 21.90 8.33 -45.43
N GLU A 90 22.22 9.39 -44.68
CA GLU A 90 22.26 10.77 -45.17
C GLU A 90 23.28 11.00 -46.30
N ARG A 91 24.39 10.25 -46.29
CA ARG A 91 25.37 10.28 -47.39
C ARG A 91 24.83 9.53 -48.60
N LEU A 92 24.24 8.36 -48.40
CA LEU A 92 23.72 7.50 -49.46
C LEU A 92 22.56 8.16 -50.23
N THR A 93 21.68 8.89 -49.54
CA THR A 93 20.57 9.61 -50.17
C THR A 93 21.02 10.74 -51.10
N LYS A 94 22.22 11.31 -50.86
CA LYS A 94 22.84 12.32 -51.74
C LYS A 94 23.49 11.75 -52.99
N VAL A 95 23.66 10.42 -53.07
CA VAL A 95 24.26 9.76 -54.23
C VAL A 95 23.16 9.41 -55.23
N SER A 96 23.13 10.12 -56.37
CA SER A 96 22.12 9.94 -57.42
C SER A 96 22.21 8.60 -58.15
N SER A 97 23.40 7.99 -58.20
CA SER A 97 23.64 6.69 -58.85
C SER A 97 23.19 5.49 -58.02
N LYS A 98 22.69 5.71 -56.80
CA LYS A 98 22.23 4.66 -55.88
C LYS A 98 20.73 4.45 -56.01
N SER A 99 20.34 3.19 -56.06
CA SER A 99 18.94 2.80 -56.18
C SER A 99 18.15 3.16 -54.92
N GLU A 100 16.86 3.42 -55.07
CA GLU A 100 15.96 3.60 -53.91
C GLU A 100 15.95 2.36 -53.01
N PHE A 101 16.05 1.17 -53.59
CA PHE A 101 16.19 -0.08 -52.83
C PHE A 101 17.39 -0.09 -51.87
N GLU A 102 18.56 0.38 -52.32
CA GLU A 102 19.75 0.50 -51.46
C GLU A 102 19.54 1.55 -50.35
N LYS A 103 18.89 2.67 -50.67
CA LYS A 103 18.56 3.72 -49.69
C LYS A 103 17.59 3.19 -48.63
N ASP A 104 16.55 2.50 -49.03
CA ASP A 104 15.57 1.89 -48.13
C ASP A 104 16.20 0.81 -47.26
N THR A 105 17.07 -0.03 -47.83
CA THR A 105 17.81 -1.04 -47.07
C THR A 105 18.66 -0.39 -45.96
N GLN A 106 19.32 0.73 -46.27
CA GLN A 106 20.11 1.46 -45.28
C GLN A 106 19.24 2.12 -44.21
N LYS A 107 18.06 2.66 -44.59
CA LYS A 107 17.08 3.21 -43.64
C LYS A 107 16.54 2.13 -42.70
N ILE A 108 16.26 0.94 -43.19
CA ILE A 108 15.78 -0.20 -42.39
C ILE A 108 16.79 -0.57 -41.31
N LYS A 109 18.11 -0.50 -41.59
CA LYS A 109 19.14 -0.74 -40.55
C LYS A 109 19.04 0.26 -39.40
N VAL A 110 18.84 1.55 -39.70
CA VAL A 110 18.64 2.58 -38.66
C VAL A 110 17.42 2.25 -37.82
N ILE A 111 16.28 1.97 -38.47
CA ILE A 111 15.02 1.64 -37.78
C ILE A 111 15.19 0.42 -36.86
N ASN A 112 15.85 -0.63 -37.32
CA ASN A 112 16.10 -1.83 -36.50
C ASN A 112 16.96 -1.53 -35.26
N LEU A 113 17.95 -0.64 -35.39
CA LEU A 113 18.75 -0.19 -34.24
C LEU A 113 17.94 0.68 -33.28
N GLU A 114 17.03 1.52 -33.78
CA GLU A 114 16.10 2.30 -32.96
C GLU A 114 15.12 1.41 -32.19
N THR A 115 14.59 0.35 -32.82
CA THR A 115 13.80 -0.67 -32.12
C THR A 115 14.61 -1.34 -31.02
N SER A 116 15.85 -1.77 -31.33
CA SER A 116 16.75 -2.38 -30.35
C SER A 116 17.08 -1.45 -29.18
N LYS A 117 17.18 -0.13 -29.44
CA LYS A 117 17.35 0.90 -28.42
C LYS A 117 16.12 0.97 -27.51
N ALA A 118 14.92 0.98 -28.08
CA ALA A 118 13.67 1.01 -27.31
C ALA A 118 13.57 -0.20 -26.37
N ASP A 119 13.84 -1.41 -26.87
CA ASP A 119 13.86 -2.64 -26.05
C ASP A 119 14.88 -2.55 -24.91
N THR A 120 16.07 -2.02 -25.21
CA THR A 120 17.14 -1.83 -24.20
C THR A 120 16.73 -0.84 -23.12
N LEU A 121 16.02 0.24 -23.47
CA LEU A 121 15.50 1.22 -22.51
C LEU A 121 14.44 0.61 -21.60
N ILE A 122 13.53 -0.21 -22.14
CA ILE A 122 12.53 -0.95 -21.34
C ILE A 122 13.24 -1.87 -20.35
N LYS A 123 14.27 -2.60 -20.79
CA LYS A 123 15.06 -3.46 -19.90
C LYS A 123 15.72 -2.69 -18.77
N ILE A 124 16.31 -1.51 -19.06
CA ILE A 124 16.91 -0.63 -18.05
C ILE A 124 15.85 -0.22 -17.00
N ALA A 125 14.68 0.22 -17.45
CA ALA A 125 13.61 0.64 -16.54
C ALA A 125 13.16 -0.51 -15.62
N ASN A 126 13.01 -1.73 -16.16
CA ASN A 126 12.64 -2.90 -15.37
C ASN A 126 13.71 -3.27 -14.33
N LEU A 127 15.00 -3.19 -14.68
CA LEU A 127 16.11 -3.45 -13.75
C LEU A 127 16.19 -2.39 -12.65
N GLU A 128 16.01 -1.11 -13.00
CA GLU A 128 16.00 -0.01 -12.03
C GLU A 128 14.84 -0.15 -11.03
N ASP A 129 13.64 -0.50 -11.52
CA ASP A 129 12.50 -0.79 -10.66
C ASP A 129 12.75 -2.02 -9.77
N SER A 130 13.30 -3.11 -10.34
CA SER A 130 13.64 -4.30 -9.56
C SER A 130 14.60 -3.99 -8.42
N ILE A 131 15.71 -3.31 -8.70
CA ILE A 131 16.74 -2.95 -7.71
C ILE A 131 16.15 -2.06 -6.61
N LYS A 132 15.30 -1.09 -6.99
CA LYS A 132 14.62 -0.22 -6.03
C LYS A 132 13.74 -1.04 -5.07
N ASN A 133 12.98 -1.99 -5.61
CA ASN A 133 12.05 -2.83 -4.85
C ASN A 133 12.74 -3.91 -4.00
N LYS A 134 14.06 -4.10 -4.16
CA LYS A 134 14.86 -5.00 -3.30
C LYS A 134 15.25 -4.40 -1.96
N LYS A 135 15.15 -3.08 -1.77
CA LYS A 135 15.43 -2.41 -0.50
C LYS A 135 14.16 -1.83 0.10
N LEU A 136 13.71 -2.39 1.22
CA LEU A 136 12.47 -2.02 1.86
C LEU A 136 12.74 -1.14 3.08
N VAL A 137 12.34 0.12 2.97
CA VAL A 137 12.47 1.13 4.02
C VAL A 137 11.08 1.55 4.48
N GLU A 138 10.81 1.41 5.77
CA GLU A 138 9.56 1.84 6.38
C GLU A 138 9.76 3.17 7.12
N LYS A 139 8.87 4.13 6.87
CA LYS A 139 9.04 5.52 7.30
C LYS A 139 8.67 5.72 8.76
N SER A 140 7.43 5.39 9.12
CA SER A 140 6.89 5.77 10.44
C SER A 140 5.94 4.74 11.04
N ASN A 141 5.58 3.70 10.30
CA ASN A 141 4.65 2.70 10.80
C ASN A 141 5.31 1.84 11.88
N TYR A 142 4.47 1.26 12.74
CA TYR A 142 4.87 0.27 13.74
C TYR A 142 5.05 -1.09 13.06
N ILE A 143 6.22 -1.72 13.23
CA ILE A 143 6.48 -3.05 12.69
C ILE A 143 5.90 -4.08 13.67
N TYR A 144 4.89 -4.82 13.22
CA TYR A 144 4.21 -5.80 14.04
C TYR A 144 4.96 -7.13 14.09
N ASN A 145 5.39 -7.62 12.94
CA ASN A 145 6.15 -8.84 12.76
C ASN A 145 6.96 -8.76 11.46
N ILE A 146 8.09 -9.45 11.42
CA ILE A 146 8.87 -9.70 10.22
C ILE A 146 8.81 -11.20 9.94
N ASN A 147 8.33 -11.55 8.76
CA ASN A 147 7.99 -12.93 8.38
C ASN A 147 9.13 -13.66 7.67
N VAL A 148 10.25 -13.00 7.40
CA VAL A 148 11.41 -13.56 6.69
C VAL A 148 12.72 -13.28 7.43
N LYS A 149 13.68 -14.17 7.29
CA LYS A 149 15.00 -14.08 7.91
C LYS A 149 16.09 -13.96 6.85
N GLU A 150 17.27 -13.52 7.29
CA GLU A 150 18.45 -13.52 6.43
C GLU A 150 18.73 -14.94 5.94
N GLY A 151 18.98 -15.07 4.63
CA GLY A 151 19.17 -16.36 3.98
C GLY A 151 17.92 -16.89 3.25
N ASP A 152 16.73 -16.43 3.61
CA ASP A 152 15.49 -16.88 2.98
C ASP A 152 15.40 -16.46 1.51
N TYR A 153 14.71 -17.27 0.71
CA TYR A 153 14.38 -16.96 -0.67
C TYR A 153 12.91 -16.56 -0.76
N VAL A 154 12.66 -15.40 -1.35
CA VAL A 154 11.30 -14.85 -1.52
C VAL A 154 10.96 -14.73 -3.01
N THR A 155 9.68 -14.87 -3.32
CA THR A 155 9.10 -14.62 -4.64
C THR A 155 8.07 -13.49 -4.56
N PRO A 156 7.72 -12.84 -5.69
CA PRO A 156 6.65 -11.85 -5.73
C PRO A 156 5.37 -12.36 -5.03
N GLY A 157 4.81 -11.53 -4.16
CA GLY A 157 3.65 -11.84 -3.34
C GLY A 157 3.94 -12.49 -1.99
N THR A 158 5.19 -12.90 -1.71
CA THR A 158 5.59 -13.42 -0.39
C THR A 158 5.41 -12.35 0.67
N LEU A 159 4.77 -12.67 1.80
CA LEU A 159 4.62 -11.75 2.93
C LEU A 159 5.98 -11.54 3.61
N LEU A 160 6.41 -10.28 3.69
CA LEU A 160 7.70 -9.91 4.23
C LEU A 160 7.60 -9.41 5.67
N TYR A 161 6.71 -8.45 5.92
CA TYR A 161 6.45 -7.93 7.25
C TYR A 161 5.07 -7.27 7.30
N GLU A 162 4.50 -7.13 8.50
CA GLU A 162 3.29 -6.35 8.71
C GLU A 162 3.62 -5.04 9.43
N ALA A 163 3.01 -3.96 8.93
CA ALA A 163 3.16 -2.62 9.48
C ALA A 163 1.80 -2.05 9.87
N LYS A 164 1.74 -1.32 10.99
CA LYS A 164 0.50 -0.76 11.54
C LYS A 164 0.63 0.74 11.70
N ASP A 165 -0.37 1.48 11.22
CA ASP A 165 -0.47 2.92 11.43
C ASP A 165 -1.12 3.17 12.80
N LEU A 166 -0.30 3.64 13.74
CA LEU A 166 -0.72 3.91 15.12
C LEU A 166 -1.14 5.38 15.34
N SER A 167 -1.25 6.21 14.29
CA SER A 167 -1.61 7.63 14.42
C SER A 167 -3.03 7.83 14.95
N LYS A 168 -3.95 6.93 14.59
CA LYS A 168 -5.35 6.94 14.99
C LYS A 168 -5.79 5.53 15.35
N GLY A 169 -6.79 5.46 16.22
CA GLY A 169 -7.51 4.24 16.52
C GLY A 169 -8.78 4.15 15.71
N LYS A 170 -9.14 2.94 15.30
CA LYS A 170 -10.40 2.60 14.67
C LYS A 170 -11.18 1.68 15.60
N LEU A 171 -12.45 2.00 15.79
CA LEU A 171 -13.43 1.15 16.45
C LEU A 171 -14.45 0.75 15.41
N GLU A 172 -14.62 -0.55 15.23
CA GLU A 172 -15.62 -1.12 14.33
C GLU A 172 -16.73 -1.74 15.18
N ILE A 173 -17.96 -1.31 14.95
CA ILE A 173 -19.16 -1.84 15.59
C ILE A 173 -20.20 -2.20 14.53
N PHE A 174 -21.03 -3.19 14.85
CA PHE A 174 -22.15 -3.60 14.00
C PHE A 174 -23.46 -3.16 14.65
N ILE A 175 -24.18 -2.29 13.95
CA ILE A 175 -25.40 -1.65 14.45
C ILE A 175 -26.59 -2.18 13.63
N PRO A 176 -27.69 -2.64 14.26
CA PRO A 176 -28.88 -3.09 13.55
C PRO A 176 -29.39 -2.03 12.56
N ILE A 177 -29.80 -2.47 11.37
CA ILE A 177 -30.24 -1.56 10.29
C ILE A 177 -31.38 -0.64 10.75
N ALA A 178 -32.29 -1.17 11.57
CA ALA A 178 -33.42 -0.41 12.11
C ALA A 178 -33.00 0.78 13.00
N ASP A 179 -31.83 0.70 13.65
CA ASP A 179 -31.40 1.64 14.68
C ASP A 179 -30.44 2.72 14.13
N ILE A 180 -30.03 2.62 12.87
CA ILE A 180 -29.00 3.48 12.27
C ILE A 180 -29.43 4.95 12.20
N GLU A 181 -30.67 5.24 11.81
CA GLU A 181 -31.14 6.62 11.71
C GLU A 181 -31.26 7.30 13.09
N ASP A 182 -31.62 6.54 14.12
CA ASP A 182 -31.69 7.01 15.50
C ASP A 182 -30.27 7.34 16.03
N ILE A 183 -29.33 6.43 15.80
CA ILE A 183 -27.94 6.53 16.30
C ILE A 183 -27.16 7.70 15.67
N LYS A 184 -27.46 8.10 14.43
CA LYS A 184 -26.83 9.27 13.79
C LYS A 184 -27.03 10.57 14.58
N THR A 185 -28.11 10.69 15.34
CA THR A 185 -28.46 11.92 16.07
C THR A 185 -28.02 11.93 17.54
N LYS A 186 -27.63 10.77 18.07
CA LYS A 186 -27.26 10.59 19.49
C LYS A 186 -25.84 11.04 19.78
N ASN A 187 -25.58 11.37 21.05
CA ASN A 187 -24.24 11.67 21.53
C ASN A 187 -23.48 10.36 21.77
N ILE A 188 -22.19 10.35 21.43
CA ILE A 188 -21.32 9.19 21.60
C ILE A 188 -20.57 9.29 22.93
N TYR A 189 -20.72 8.26 23.76
CA TYR A 189 -19.97 8.08 24.99
C TYR A 189 -18.96 6.95 24.80
N ILE A 190 -17.74 7.17 25.29
CA ILE A 190 -16.65 6.19 25.27
C ILE A 190 -16.25 5.90 26.72
N ASP A 191 -16.35 4.65 27.15
CA ASP A 191 -16.11 4.22 28.54
C ASP A 191 -16.86 5.13 29.54
N ASP A 192 -18.17 5.30 29.34
CA ASP A 192 -19.10 6.12 30.13
C ASP A 192 -18.82 7.64 30.12
N LYS A 193 -17.85 8.11 29.33
CA LYS A 193 -17.52 9.54 29.20
C LYS A 193 -18.04 10.12 27.90
N LYS A 194 -18.75 11.25 27.97
CA LYS A 194 -19.20 11.98 26.79
C LYS A 194 -17.99 12.37 25.94
N SER A 195 -18.05 12.11 24.65
CA SER A 195 -16.99 12.42 23.70
C SER A 195 -17.49 13.34 22.58
N ASP A 196 -16.61 14.16 22.03
CA ASP A 196 -16.89 14.98 20.83
C ASP A 196 -16.69 14.19 19.52
N ILE A 197 -16.54 12.87 19.65
CA ILE A 197 -16.26 11.98 18.54
C ILE A 197 -17.56 11.79 17.75
N LYS A 198 -17.43 11.72 16.43
CA LYS A 198 -18.54 11.47 15.51
C LYS A 198 -18.32 10.14 14.79
N ILE A 199 -19.42 9.54 14.37
CA ILE A 199 -19.39 8.43 13.43
C ILE A 199 -18.61 8.90 12.19
N THR A 200 -17.58 8.14 11.83
CA THR A 200 -16.73 8.49 10.70
C THR A 200 -17.26 7.89 9.41
N LYS A 201 -17.75 6.65 9.47
CA LYS A 201 -18.27 5.94 8.32
C LYS A 201 -19.38 4.97 8.71
N ILE A 202 -20.40 4.87 7.89
CA ILE A 202 -21.45 3.85 7.95
C ILE A 202 -21.40 3.13 6.61
N TYR A 203 -21.40 1.81 6.63
CA TYR A 203 -21.47 1.00 5.42
C TYR A 203 -22.93 0.66 5.14
N ASP A 204 -23.48 1.17 4.04
CA ASP A 204 -24.90 0.99 3.68
C ASP A 204 -25.23 -0.41 3.15
N VAL A 205 -24.25 -1.32 3.15
CA VAL A 205 -24.39 -2.73 2.77
C VAL A 205 -24.14 -3.56 4.03
N ALA A 206 -25.04 -4.50 4.30
CA ALA A 206 -24.91 -5.41 5.42
C ALA A 206 -23.65 -6.27 5.31
N ASP A 207 -23.06 -6.56 6.46
CA ASP A 207 -21.85 -7.37 6.52
C ASP A 207 -22.12 -8.84 6.19
N SER A 208 -21.10 -9.55 5.70
CA SER A 208 -21.22 -10.97 5.35
C SER A 208 -21.54 -11.87 6.55
N GLU A 209 -21.06 -11.52 7.74
CA GLU A 209 -21.35 -12.26 8.99
C GLU A 209 -22.57 -11.66 9.70
N HIS A 210 -22.72 -10.33 9.68
CA HIS A 210 -23.81 -9.61 10.34
C HIS A 210 -24.83 -9.04 9.34
N ILE A 211 -25.63 -9.94 8.75
CA ILE A 211 -26.57 -9.63 7.65
C ILE A 211 -27.70 -8.64 8.00
N SER A 212 -28.00 -8.44 9.30
CA SER A 212 -29.04 -7.53 9.78
C SER A 212 -28.47 -6.23 10.37
N SER A 213 -27.18 -5.98 10.18
CA SER A 213 -26.46 -4.86 10.79
C SER A 213 -25.55 -4.18 9.78
N TYR A 214 -25.45 -2.86 9.90
CA TYR A 214 -24.44 -2.09 9.19
C TYR A 214 -23.17 -1.98 10.02
N LYS A 215 -22.03 -2.12 9.35
CA LYS A 215 -20.73 -1.81 9.92
C LYS A 215 -20.62 -0.29 10.09
N VAL A 216 -20.17 0.13 11.26
CA VAL A 216 -19.96 1.54 11.60
C VAL A 216 -18.56 1.72 12.16
N GLU A 217 -17.83 2.70 11.61
CA GLU A 217 -16.48 3.03 12.03
C GLU A 217 -16.43 4.36 12.78
N ILE A 218 -15.71 4.35 13.89
CA ILE A 218 -15.44 5.52 14.73
C ILE A 218 -13.92 5.67 14.88
N HIS A 219 -13.40 6.85 14.54
CA HIS A 219 -11.96 7.12 14.67
C HIS A 219 -11.64 7.88 15.96
N ILE A 220 -10.68 7.35 16.73
CA ILE A 220 -10.11 7.98 17.92
C ILE A 220 -8.75 8.59 17.56
N LYS A 221 -8.54 9.86 17.91
CA LYS A 221 -7.24 10.52 17.74
C LYS A 221 -6.29 10.12 18.87
N ASN A 222 -5.02 9.88 18.52
CA ASN A 222 -3.91 9.63 19.47
C ASN A 222 -4.22 8.62 20.61
N PRO A 223 -4.67 7.40 20.28
CA PRO A 223 -4.86 6.36 21.29
C PRO A 223 -3.53 6.01 21.99
N LYS A 224 -3.56 5.86 23.32
CA LYS A 224 -2.37 5.50 24.11
C LYS A 224 -2.05 4.01 24.11
N LYS A 225 -3.06 3.15 23.99
CA LYS A 225 -2.92 1.69 23.97
C LYS A 225 -3.95 1.10 23.02
N PHE A 226 -3.51 0.27 22.10
CA PHE A 226 -4.35 -0.47 21.17
C PHE A 226 -4.74 -1.84 21.74
N SER A 227 -5.64 -2.54 21.05
CA SER A 227 -6.16 -3.88 21.38
C SER A 227 -6.95 -3.99 22.69
N ARG A 228 -7.38 -2.87 23.27
CA ARG A 228 -8.33 -2.87 24.39
C ARG A 228 -9.77 -2.95 23.88
N LEU A 229 -10.64 -3.59 24.64
CA LEU A 229 -12.08 -3.49 24.45
C LEU A 229 -12.54 -2.12 24.97
N ILE A 230 -13.30 -1.39 24.17
CA ILE A 230 -13.85 -0.07 24.50
C ILE A 230 -15.37 -0.18 24.48
N LYS A 231 -16.00 0.36 25.52
CA LYS A 231 -17.46 0.49 25.58
C LYS A 231 -17.88 1.76 24.85
N ILE A 232 -18.83 1.62 23.92
CA ILE A 232 -19.38 2.70 23.12
C ILE A 232 -20.87 2.77 23.43
N GLU A 233 -21.38 3.94 23.82
CA GLU A 233 -22.80 4.13 24.09
C GLU A 233 -23.36 5.29 23.27
N PHE A 234 -24.53 5.08 22.68
CA PHE A 234 -25.30 6.12 22.01
C PHE A 234 -26.45 6.56 22.91
N LYS A 235 -26.41 7.81 23.37
CA LYS A 235 -27.37 8.41 24.31
C LYS A 235 -27.90 9.75 23.81
#